data_AF-A0A928CRS8-F1
#
_entry.id   AF-A0A928CRS8-F1
#
_cell.length_a   1.000
_cell.length_b   1.000
_cell.length_c   1.000
_cell.angle_alpha   90.00
_cell.angle_beta   90.00
_cell.angle_gamma   90.00
#
_symmetry.space_group_name_H-M   'P 1'
#
loop_
_entity.id
_entity.type
_entity.pdbx_description
1 polymer ?
#
loop_
_entity_poly.entity_id
_entity_poly.type
_entity_poly.pdbx_seq_one_letter_code
_entity_poly.pdbx_strand_id
1 'polypeptide(L)'
;MIRKIFICMTLFILCTTLCAKEKIAVRLTPTAAELKAAAIPELKEPITMRTSAPNRLKVEAKLSDGRRLNAEFDIPIEPVFEVKDEYFKTLRPYKEKVPQYSRQLIPNVAPGMLVRGSVVVSDAPKGAGKKYHQHADFWIDEFLGRIARHEKNMDDRPVYISWKGRKQRIDSVVLTNGNKLVYRKGESKHLMPEPPVLANGEVRLGNIFLPCGTTAVTDHNFFPVYERFYPVKLSPVADRLLPKTMAKLRKGEELYIIAWGDSITDGRYLKNYRGNRWQERVVAGLQKRFPKAKIKLDTFAWGGRGITHFLNAPAKHKFNYKEKLLDRKPDLIIMEFHNDYSRKADDVRRDYEKVLADFKSCGIEWLPMTPPLSTFGGLYNDFPAKAQNNIQGTTWPLVKMLRAFAAEKNLPLAETHERFVRVWRQGIPRLTLNTNHLNHPGYEGMQMIADAVLEVFPAK
;
A
#
# COMPACT_ATOMS: atom_id res chain seq x y z
N MET A 1 -5.45 -71.58 -29.82
CA MET A 1 -4.51 -70.47 -29.58
C MET A 1 -5.12 -69.56 -28.51
N ILE A 2 -5.04 -69.83 -27.20
CA ILE A 2 -3.93 -70.05 -26.26
C ILE A 2 -3.03 -68.80 -26.03
N ARG A 3 -3.08 -68.34 -24.77
CA ARG A 3 -2.13 -67.51 -23.95
C ARG A 3 -2.20 -65.98 -24.11
N LYS A 4 -2.58 -65.19 -23.08
CA LYS A 4 -2.02 -64.93 -21.71
C LYS A 4 -0.59 -64.37 -21.70
N ILE A 5 -0.45 -63.17 -21.10
CA ILE A 5 0.56 -62.65 -20.12
C ILE A 5 0.06 -61.21 -19.81
N PHE A 6 -0.53 -60.80 -18.67
CA PHE A 6 -0.19 -60.82 -17.23
C PHE A 6 0.97 -59.91 -16.78
N ILE A 7 0.58 -58.81 -16.09
CA ILE A 7 1.18 -58.17 -14.90
C ILE A 7 2.36 -57.17 -15.00
N CYS A 8 2.21 -56.11 -14.17
CA CYS A 8 3.19 -55.16 -13.61
C CYS A 8 3.58 -53.90 -14.40
N MET A 9 2.96 -52.76 -14.06
CA MET A 9 3.70 -51.71 -13.33
C MET A 9 2.75 -50.68 -12.69
N THR A 10 2.69 -50.80 -11.37
CA THR A 10 2.37 -49.76 -10.39
C THR A 10 3.17 -48.47 -10.65
N LEU A 11 2.62 -47.35 -10.18
CA LEU A 11 3.35 -46.14 -9.78
C LEU A 11 3.75 -45.16 -10.91
N PHE A 12 2.83 -44.28 -11.29
CA PHE A 12 3.20 -42.90 -11.64
C PHE A 12 2.14 -41.93 -11.14
N ILE A 13 2.12 -41.78 -9.81
CA ILE A 13 1.65 -40.56 -9.15
C ILE A 13 2.61 -39.48 -9.63
N LEU A 14 2.26 -38.75 -10.69
CA LEU A 14 3.02 -37.59 -11.12
C LEU A 14 2.73 -36.46 -10.13
N CYS A 15 3.60 -36.39 -9.13
CA CYS A 15 3.90 -35.27 -8.27
C CYS A 15 3.72 -33.93 -9.00
N THR A 16 2.54 -33.33 -8.84
CA THR A 16 2.29 -31.90 -9.09
C THR A 16 2.06 -31.22 -7.74
N THR A 17 3.00 -31.43 -6.81
CA THR A 17 3.03 -30.75 -5.52
C THR A 17 3.95 -29.54 -5.59
N LEU A 18 3.32 -28.37 -5.52
CA LEU A 18 3.81 -27.17 -4.84
C LEU A 18 5.14 -26.57 -5.35
N CYS A 19 5.13 -26.06 -6.58
CA CYS A 19 6.03 -24.95 -6.95
C CYS A 19 5.33 -23.62 -6.64
N ALA A 20 5.19 -23.30 -5.35
CA ALA A 20 4.79 -21.95 -4.95
C ALA A 20 6.04 -21.06 -5.05
N LYS A 21 6.14 -20.28 -6.13
CA LYS A 21 6.95 -19.05 -6.09
C LYS A 21 6.39 -18.22 -4.95
N GLU A 22 7.06 -18.20 -3.80
CA GLU A 22 6.77 -17.23 -2.74
C GLU A 22 7.15 -15.84 -3.24
N LYS A 23 6.28 -15.27 -4.08
CA LYS A 23 6.04 -13.84 -3.98
C LYS A 23 5.55 -13.60 -2.57
N ILE A 24 5.97 -12.52 -1.96
CA ILE A 24 5.38 -12.03 -0.72
C ILE A 24 3.96 -11.56 -1.07
N ALA A 25 3.06 -12.52 -1.28
CA ALA A 25 1.69 -12.25 -1.01
C ALA A 25 1.66 -11.98 0.49
N VAL A 26 1.32 -10.76 0.87
CA VAL A 26 0.82 -10.47 2.21
C VAL A 26 -0.40 -11.38 2.39
N ARG A 27 -0.15 -12.62 2.83
CA ARG A 27 -1.14 -13.68 2.96
C ARG A 27 -1.73 -13.64 4.37
N LEU A 28 -2.97 -14.06 4.42
CA LEU A 28 -4.08 -13.30 4.97
C LEU A 28 -4.44 -13.72 6.39
N THR A 29 -4.19 -14.98 6.74
CA THR A 29 -4.42 -15.54 8.08
C THR A 29 -3.69 -16.88 8.08
N PRO A 30 -2.53 -17.00 8.75
CA PRO A 30 -1.91 -18.31 8.90
C PRO A 30 -2.87 -19.25 9.63
N THR A 31 -3.08 -20.46 9.11
CA THR A 31 -3.72 -21.56 9.82
C THR A 31 -3.01 -21.80 11.15
N ALA A 32 -3.66 -22.45 12.12
CA ALA A 32 -3.01 -22.81 13.39
C ALA A 32 -1.69 -23.61 13.17
N ALA A 33 -1.62 -24.40 12.10
CA ALA A 33 -0.41 -25.10 11.67
C ALA A 33 0.67 -24.16 11.12
N GLU A 34 0.29 -23.17 10.30
CA GLU A 34 1.20 -22.13 9.80
C GLU A 34 1.68 -21.20 10.92
N LEU A 35 0.83 -20.88 11.91
CA LEU A 35 1.24 -20.13 13.11
C LEU A 35 2.27 -20.91 13.92
N LYS A 36 2.08 -22.24 14.06
CA LYS A 36 3.03 -23.14 14.72
C LYS A 36 4.34 -23.30 13.92
N ALA A 37 4.28 -23.22 12.59
CA ALA A 37 5.44 -23.22 11.69
C ALA A 37 6.09 -21.83 11.50
N ALA A 38 5.41 -20.75 11.91
CA ALA A 38 5.84 -19.36 11.75
C ALA A 38 6.71 -18.85 12.90
N ALA A 39 6.76 -19.56 14.04
CA ALA A 39 7.93 -19.47 14.90
C ALA A 39 9.13 -19.65 13.98
N ILE A 40 10.09 -18.72 13.95
CA ILE A 40 11.30 -18.93 13.16
C ILE A 40 11.94 -20.16 13.79
N PRO A 41 11.81 -21.39 13.23
CA PRO A 41 12.20 -22.59 13.94
C PRO A 41 13.72 -22.59 14.17
N GLU A 42 14.40 -21.76 13.39
CA GLU A 42 15.83 -21.59 13.28
C GLU A 42 16.36 -20.43 14.11
N LEU A 43 15.57 -19.43 14.55
CA LEU A 43 16.09 -18.28 15.30
C LEU A 43 15.49 -18.17 16.71
N LYS A 44 16.35 -17.88 17.68
CA LYS A 44 15.95 -17.59 19.07
C LYS A 44 15.36 -16.18 19.21
N GLU A 45 15.81 -15.24 18.38
CA GLU A 45 15.39 -13.85 18.38
C GLU A 45 15.52 -13.23 16.97
N PRO A 46 14.80 -12.15 16.65
CA PRO A 46 14.98 -11.41 15.40
C PRO A 46 16.43 -10.98 15.21
N ILE A 47 16.90 -10.95 13.96
CA ILE A 47 18.29 -10.54 13.67
C ILE A 47 18.53 -9.08 14.05
N THR A 48 19.78 -8.78 14.39
CA THR A 48 20.26 -7.40 14.48
C THR A 48 20.88 -7.00 13.15
N MET A 49 20.49 -5.84 12.64
CA MET A 49 21.03 -5.23 11.42
C MET A 49 21.53 -3.82 11.76
N ARG A 50 22.79 -3.51 11.47
CA ARG A 50 23.38 -2.19 11.73
C ARG A 50 24.46 -1.83 10.72
N THR A 51 24.70 -0.55 10.55
CA THR A 51 25.76 -0.03 9.68
C THR A 51 27.11 -0.22 10.37
N SER A 52 28.06 -0.92 9.75
CA SER A 52 29.44 -1.06 10.28
C SER A 52 30.42 -0.07 9.66
N ALA A 53 30.15 0.37 8.44
CA ALA A 53 30.91 1.36 7.68
C ALA A 53 29.98 1.97 6.61
N PRO A 54 30.38 3.05 5.90
CA PRO A 54 29.56 3.58 4.80
C PRO A 54 29.17 2.48 3.82
N ASN A 55 27.86 2.32 3.59
CA ASN A 55 27.31 1.30 2.69
C ASN A 55 27.60 -0.15 3.09
N ARG A 56 27.94 -0.41 4.36
CA ARG A 56 28.25 -1.76 4.85
C ARG A 56 27.28 -2.17 5.95
N LEU A 57 26.61 -3.29 5.75
CA LEU A 57 25.67 -3.90 6.68
C LEU A 57 26.38 -4.97 7.50
N LYS A 58 26.28 -4.88 8.82
CA LYS A 58 26.58 -5.96 9.75
C LYS A 58 25.29 -6.64 10.22
N VAL A 59 25.28 -7.97 10.14
CA VAL A 59 24.17 -8.82 10.58
C VAL A 59 24.63 -9.75 11.68
N GLU A 60 23.83 -9.85 12.74
CA GLU A 60 24.00 -10.81 13.83
C GLU A 60 22.71 -11.60 14.00
N ALA A 61 22.81 -12.94 13.97
CA ALA A 61 21.69 -13.85 14.12
C ALA A 61 22.01 -14.91 15.18
N LYS A 62 21.01 -15.27 15.98
CA LYS A 62 21.13 -16.31 16.99
C LYS A 62 20.15 -17.42 16.69
N LEU A 63 20.68 -18.60 16.39
CA LEU A 63 19.88 -19.75 16.04
C LEU A 63 19.16 -20.32 17.28
N SER A 64 18.10 -21.10 17.05
CA SER A 64 17.31 -21.75 18.11
C SER A 64 18.14 -22.72 18.96
N ASP A 65 19.13 -23.38 18.35
CA ASP A 65 20.13 -24.22 19.03
C ASP A 65 21.22 -23.42 19.79
N GLY A 66 21.15 -22.09 19.77
CA GLY A 66 22.07 -21.20 20.47
C GLY A 66 23.30 -20.78 19.67
N ARG A 67 23.57 -21.36 18.50
CA ARG A 67 24.67 -20.92 17.63
C ARG A 67 24.49 -19.46 17.21
N ARG A 68 25.60 -18.74 17.03
CA ARG A 68 25.60 -17.36 16.56
C ARG A 68 26.19 -17.29 15.17
N LEU A 69 25.51 -16.59 14.27
CA LEU A 69 25.98 -16.29 12.93
C LEU A 69 26.22 -14.78 12.83
N ASN A 70 27.35 -14.40 12.23
CA ASN A 70 27.68 -13.02 11.95
C ASN A 70 28.12 -12.90 10.50
N ALA A 71 27.73 -11.82 9.83
CA ALA A 71 28.18 -11.52 8.48
C ALA A 71 28.25 -10.01 8.26
N GLU A 72 29.14 -9.59 7.36
CA GLU A 72 29.18 -8.23 6.84
C GLU A 72 29.02 -8.25 5.33
N PHE A 73 28.23 -7.32 4.80
CA PHE A 73 27.92 -7.23 3.39
C PHE A 73 28.09 -5.79 2.90
N ASP A 74 28.74 -5.64 1.74
CA ASP A 74 28.74 -4.39 1.01
C ASP A 74 27.40 -4.23 0.28
N ILE A 75 26.74 -3.09 0.51
CA ILE A 75 25.45 -2.77 -0.07
C ILE A 75 25.68 -1.80 -1.24
N PRO A 76 25.60 -2.25 -2.50
CA PRO A 76 25.80 -1.38 -3.63
C PRO A 76 24.71 -0.30 -3.67
N ILE A 77 25.11 0.95 -3.89
CA ILE A 77 24.17 2.04 -4.17
C ILE A 77 23.72 1.95 -5.63
N GLU A 78 22.46 2.32 -5.89
CA GLU A 78 21.93 2.33 -7.25
C GLU A 78 22.66 3.31 -8.15
N PRO A 79 23.12 2.92 -9.35
CA PRO A 79 23.76 3.86 -10.26
C PRO A 79 22.77 4.96 -10.69
N VAL A 80 23.32 6.11 -11.06
CA VAL A 80 22.54 7.16 -11.72
C VAL A 80 22.24 6.69 -13.14
N PHE A 81 20.98 6.74 -13.54
CA PHE A 81 20.59 6.64 -14.95
C PHE A 81 20.22 8.02 -15.49
N GLU A 82 20.20 8.14 -16.81
CA GLU A 82 19.86 9.37 -17.52
C GLU A 82 18.72 9.09 -18.50
N VAL A 83 17.76 10.02 -18.54
CA VAL A 83 16.72 10.12 -19.56
C VAL A 83 17.02 11.37 -20.37
N LYS A 84 17.06 11.23 -21.70
CA LYS A 84 17.35 12.32 -22.62
C LYS A 84 16.13 12.62 -23.47
N ASP A 85 15.85 13.91 -23.61
CA ASP A 85 14.89 14.48 -24.55
C ASP A 85 13.50 13.81 -24.51
N GLU A 86 12.98 13.55 -23.30
CA GLU A 86 11.61 13.05 -23.15
C GLU A 86 10.64 14.10 -23.68
N TYR A 87 9.82 13.73 -24.66
CA TYR A 87 8.93 14.66 -25.36
C TYR A 87 7.67 14.96 -24.55
N PHE A 88 7.37 16.25 -24.43
CA PHE A 88 6.11 16.76 -23.88
C PHE A 88 5.47 17.67 -24.91
N LYS A 89 4.23 17.37 -25.30
CA LYS A 89 3.46 18.24 -26.22
C LYS A 89 3.32 19.67 -25.67
N THR A 90 3.18 19.78 -24.35
CA THR A 90 3.19 21.04 -23.61
C THR A 90 3.36 20.79 -22.12
N LEU A 91 3.73 21.84 -21.38
CA LEU A 91 3.68 21.91 -19.93
C LEU A 91 2.45 22.66 -19.44
N ARG A 92 1.79 22.12 -18.43
CA ARG A 92 0.69 22.82 -17.74
C ARG A 92 1.19 24.14 -17.13
N PRO A 93 0.37 25.20 -17.14
CA PRO A 93 0.74 26.45 -16.51
C PRO A 93 0.85 26.32 -14.99
N TYR A 94 1.82 27.03 -14.42
CA TYR A 94 1.97 27.16 -12.98
C TYR A 94 0.79 27.93 -12.39
N LYS A 95 0.21 27.39 -11.33
CA LYS A 95 -0.85 28.05 -10.55
C LYS A 95 -0.44 28.04 -9.09
N GLU A 96 -0.22 29.23 -8.52
CA GLU A 96 0.28 29.41 -7.16
C GLU A 96 -0.66 28.81 -6.11
N LYS A 97 -1.96 29.06 -6.26
CA LYS A 97 -3.02 28.60 -5.33
C LYS A 97 -3.43 27.13 -5.52
N VAL A 98 -2.76 26.39 -6.41
CA VAL A 98 -3.07 24.98 -6.66
C VAL A 98 -2.01 24.10 -6.01
N PRO A 99 -2.40 23.03 -5.30
CA PRO A 99 -1.46 22.12 -4.69
C PRO A 99 -0.45 21.55 -5.69
N GLN A 100 0.80 21.36 -5.24
CA GLN A 100 1.94 20.91 -6.06
C GLN A 100 1.64 19.63 -6.85
N TYR A 101 0.89 18.69 -6.27
CA TYR A 101 0.51 17.42 -6.92
C TYR A 101 -0.44 17.57 -8.13
N SER A 102 -1.06 18.75 -8.33
CA SER A 102 -1.92 19.00 -9.49
C SER A 102 -1.13 19.45 -10.73
N ARG A 103 0.16 19.76 -10.55
CA ARG A 103 1.10 20.08 -11.63
C ARG A 103 1.38 18.82 -12.46
N GLN A 104 1.93 19.00 -13.65
CA GLN A 104 2.18 17.90 -14.57
C GLN A 104 3.27 16.99 -14.00
N LEU A 105 3.04 15.68 -14.00
CA LEU A 105 4.04 14.70 -13.59
C LEU A 105 4.98 14.44 -14.76
N ILE A 106 6.30 14.42 -14.50
CA ILE A 106 7.26 13.83 -15.44
C ILE A 106 7.02 12.31 -15.43
N PRO A 107 6.69 11.68 -16.58
CA PRO A 107 6.36 10.27 -16.62
C PRO A 107 7.44 9.40 -15.96
N ASN A 108 7.00 8.35 -15.27
CA ASN A 108 7.87 7.37 -14.60
C ASN A 108 8.78 7.93 -13.49
N VAL A 109 8.60 9.19 -13.08
CA VAL A 109 9.30 9.76 -11.92
C VAL A 109 8.54 9.45 -10.64
N ALA A 110 9.23 8.79 -9.70
CA ALA A 110 8.75 8.56 -8.36
C ALA A 110 9.29 9.62 -7.36
N PRO A 111 8.62 9.83 -6.22
CA PRO A 111 9.13 10.70 -5.17
C PRO A 111 10.58 10.40 -4.76
N GLY A 112 11.45 11.41 -4.80
CA GLY A 112 12.87 11.33 -4.47
C GLY A 112 13.78 10.77 -5.59
N MET A 113 13.24 10.48 -6.78
CA MET A 113 13.99 9.82 -7.85
C MET A 113 14.97 10.73 -8.58
N LEU A 114 14.62 12.01 -8.73
CA LEU A 114 15.45 12.96 -9.48
C LEU A 114 16.73 13.26 -8.72
N VAL A 115 17.86 13.27 -9.44
CA VAL A 115 19.09 13.88 -8.93
C VAL A 115 18.86 15.39 -8.90
N ARG A 116 19.08 16.00 -7.74
CA ARG A 116 18.89 17.45 -7.53
C ARG A 116 19.65 18.26 -8.59
N GLY A 117 18.96 19.22 -9.22
CA GLY A 117 19.50 20.10 -10.26
C GLY A 117 19.78 19.42 -11.61
N SER A 118 19.32 18.18 -11.83
CA SER A 118 19.60 17.46 -13.08
C SER A 118 18.61 17.72 -14.21
N VAL A 119 17.48 18.37 -13.91
CA VAL A 119 16.41 18.56 -14.90
C VAL A 119 16.76 19.70 -15.85
N VAL A 120 16.74 19.40 -17.14
CA VAL A 120 16.97 20.35 -18.23
C VAL A 120 15.76 20.32 -19.14
N VAL A 121 15.21 21.49 -19.44
CA VAL A 121 14.08 21.67 -20.37
C VAL A 121 14.55 22.46 -21.58
N SER A 122 14.25 21.97 -22.79
CA SER A 122 14.57 22.65 -24.05
C SER A 122 13.41 22.61 -25.05
N ASP A 123 13.40 23.51 -26.02
CA ASP A 123 12.40 23.52 -27.11
C ASP A 123 12.77 22.66 -28.33
N ALA A 124 13.98 22.08 -28.35
CA ALA A 124 14.41 21.09 -29.33
C ALA A 124 15.20 19.95 -28.67
N PRO A 125 15.21 18.75 -29.27
CA PRO A 125 15.96 17.61 -28.73
C PRO A 125 17.46 17.77 -28.95
N LYS A 126 18.25 16.88 -28.33
CA LYS A 126 19.71 16.78 -28.48
C LYS A 126 20.46 18.06 -28.14
N GLY A 127 19.86 18.91 -27.31
CA GLY A 127 20.45 20.19 -26.90
C GLY A 127 20.58 21.23 -28.03
N ALA A 128 19.90 21.03 -29.17
CA ALA A 128 19.96 21.95 -30.32
C ALA A 128 19.07 23.20 -30.16
N GLY A 129 18.26 23.27 -29.10
CA GLY A 129 17.26 24.31 -28.88
C GLY A 129 17.60 25.25 -27.73
N LYS A 130 16.75 26.27 -27.54
CA LYS A 130 16.78 27.16 -26.39
C LYS A 130 16.55 26.32 -25.13
N LYS A 131 17.43 26.50 -24.14
CA LYS A 131 17.24 25.97 -22.79
C LYS A 131 16.38 26.92 -21.97
N TYR A 132 15.46 26.35 -21.20
CA TYR A 132 14.64 27.09 -20.24
C TYR A 132 15.29 27.00 -18.86
N HIS A 133 15.09 28.05 -18.06
CA HIS A 133 15.67 28.18 -16.72
C HIS A 133 14.60 27.95 -15.65
N GLN A 134 14.94 27.13 -14.66
CA GLN A 134 14.09 26.92 -13.49
C GLN A 134 13.87 28.25 -12.74
N HIS A 135 12.65 28.43 -12.22
CA HIS A 135 12.15 29.64 -11.56
C HIS A 135 11.97 30.88 -12.46
N ALA A 136 12.57 30.91 -13.65
CA ALA A 136 12.29 31.95 -14.64
C ALA A 136 11.23 31.49 -15.65
N ASP A 137 11.46 30.37 -16.31
CA ASP A 137 10.63 29.88 -17.42
C ASP A 137 9.69 28.76 -16.98
N PHE A 138 10.09 27.97 -15.98
CA PHE A 138 9.30 26.86 -15.44
C PHE A 138 9.57 26.66 -13.96
N TRP A 139 8.67 25.94 -13.28
CA TRP A 139 8.82 25.52 -11.89
C TRP A 139 8.84 23.99 -11.83
N ILE A 140 9.66 23.44 -10.93
CA ILE A 140 9.72 21.99 -10.67
C ILE A 140 9.78 21.67 -9.17
N ASP A 141 9.03 20.64 -8.78
CA ASP A 141 9.21 19.91 -7.53
C ASP A 141 10.13 18.74 -7.84
N GLU A 142 11.41 18.85 -7.52
CA GLU A 142 12.36 17.77 -7.80
C GLU A 142 12.11 16.53 -6.94
N PHE A 143 11.47 16.69 -5.78
CA PHE A 143 11.09 15.54 -4.98
C PHE A 143 9.93 14.80 -5.65
N LEU A 144 8.82 15.47 -5.96
CA LEU A 144 7.63 14.84 -6.55
C LEU A 144 7.71 14.58 -8.06
N GLY A 145 8.70 15.13 -8.76
CA GLY A 145 8.78 15.08 -10.22
C GLY A 145 7.68 15.89 -10.90
N ARG A 146 7.24 16.99 -10.27
CA ARG A 146 6.09 17.79 -10.73
C ARG A 146 6.55 19.09 -11.37
N ILE A 147 6.24 19.28 -12.65
CA ILE A 147 6.70 20.41 -13.45
C ILE A 147 5.53 21.26 -13.98
N ALA A 148 5.75 22.56 -14.14
CA ALA A 148 4.79 23.49 -14.75
C ALA A 148 5.51 24.66 -15.42
N ARG A 149 4.98 25.19 -16.53
CA ARG A 149 5.53 26.37 -17.21
C ARG A 149 5.13 27.67 -16.52
N HIS A 150 5.97 28.69 -16.60
CA HIS A 150 5.65 30.05 -16.23
C HIS A 150 5.05 30.78 -17.44
N GLU A 151 3.75 31.09 -17.40
CA GLU A 151 3.02 31.49 -18.62
C GLU A 151 3.51 32.76 -19.29
N LYS A 152 4.15 33.67 -18.54
CA LYS A 152 4.69 34.91 -19.09
C LYS A 152 6.00 34.72 -19.84
N ASN A 153 6.74 33.65 -19.53
CA ASN A 153 8.13 33.48 -19.96
C ASN A 153 8.30 32.25 -20.86
N MET A 154 7.30 31.35 -20.88
CA MET A 154 7.33 30.12 -21.64
C MET A 154 5.95 29.85 -22.29
N ASP A 155 5.96 29.86 -23.61
CA ASP A 155 4.76 29.62 -24.42
C ASP A 155 4.27 28.18 -24.32
N ASP A 156 3.00 28.00 -24.69
CA ASP A 156 2.35 26.69 -24.83
C ASP A 156 2.86 25.98 -26.10
N ARG A 157 4.05 25.37 -26.01
CA ARG A 157 4.71 24.68 -27.11
C ARG A 157 5.31 23.34 -26.67
N PRO A 158 5.65 22.45 -27.61
CA PRO A 158 6.37 21.24 -27.28
C PRO A 158 7.74 21.52 -26.66
N VAL A 159 8.12 20.66 -25.71
CA VAL A 159 9.43 20.68 -25.07
C VAL A 159 9.99 19.28 -24.88
N TYR A 160 11.29 19.25 -24.64
CA TYR A 160 12.08 18.06 -24.39
C TYR A 160 12.70 18.18 -23.00
N ILE A 161 12.52 17.16 -22.16
CA ILE A 161 13.02 17.14 -20.79
C ILE A 161 14.07 16.05 -20.66
N SER A 162 15.28 16.46 -20.27
CA SER A 162 16.34 15.54 -19.88
C SER A 162 16.52 15.59 -18.37
N TRP A 163 16.79 14.44 -17.75
CA TRP A 163 16.93 14.36 -16.30
C TRP A 163 17.74 13.13 -15.89
N LYS A 164 18.32 13.18 -14.69
CA LYS A 164 19.04 12.06 -14.09
C LYS A 164 18.29 11.56 -12.88
N GLY A 165 18.37 10.26 -12.61
CA GLY A 165 17.69 9.68 -11.46
C GLY A 165 18.35 8.46 -10.87
N ARG A 166 17.90 8.09 -9.67
CA ARG A 166 18.22 6.80 -9.03
C ARG A 166 16.94 6.07 -8.71
N LYS A 167 16.85 4.83 -9.18
CA LYS A 167 15.76 3.91 -8.86
C LYS A 167 15.82 3.52 -7.38
N GLN A 168 14.79 2.83 -6.92
CA GLN A 168 14.74 2.20 -5.60
C GLN A 168 14.79 0.68 -5.74
N ARG A 169 15.08 0.02 -4.62
CA ARG A 169 15.25 -1.43 -4.57
C ARG A 169 15.00 -1.94 -3.15
N ILE A 170 14.52 -3.18 -3.04
CA ILE A 170 14.62 -3.94 -1.80
C ILE A 170 15.63 -5.07 -2.01
N ASP A 171 16.62 -5.14 -1.15
CA ASP A 171 17.53 -6.28 -1.01
C ASP A 171 17.13 -7.12 0.21
N SER A 172 17.65 -8.34 0.33
CA SER A 172 17.31 -9.24 1.44
C SER A 172 18.55 -9.85 2.10
N VAL A 173 18.47 -10.03 3.41
CA VAL A 173 19.32 -10.96 4.17
C VAL A 173 18.58 -12.27 4.29
N VAL A 174 19.24 -13.35 3.88
CA VAL A 174 18.67 -14.68 3.76
C VAL A 174 19.51 -15.68 4.55
N LEU A 175 18.86 -16.58 5.28
CA LEU A 175 19.45 -17.78 5.85
C LEU A 175 19.28 -18.92 4.85
N THR A 176 20.38 -19.55 4.47
CA THR A 176 20.35 -20.74 3.60
C THR A 176 20.19 -22.02 4.42
N ASN A 177 19.85 -23.12 3.74
CA ASN A 177 19.78 -24.47 4.34
C ASN A 177 21.10 -24.90 5.03
N GLY A 178 22.23 -24.32 4.63
CA GLY A 178 23.55 -24.55 5.24
C GLY A 178 23.81 -23.69 6.48
N ASN A 179 22.80 -23.02 7.06
CA ASN A 179 22.95 -22.06 8.15
C ASN A 179 23.95 -20.93 7.82
N LYS A 180 23.97 -20.47 6.56
CA LYS A 180 24.81 -19.35 6.11
C LYS A 180 23.96 -18.11 5.87
N LEU A 181 24.43 -16.97 6.35
CA LEU A 181 23.85 -15.66 6.01
C LEU A 181 24.33 -15.23 4.62
N VAL A 182 23.38 -14.85 3.78
CA VAL A 182 23.63 -14.37 2.41
C VAL A 182 22.87 -13.07 2.17
N TYR A 183 23.57 -12.11 1.57
CA TYR A 183 22.96 -10.92 0.98
C TYR A 183 22.49 -11.23 -0.44
N ARG A 184 21.23 -10.88 -0.73
CA ARG A 184 20.65 -11.00 -2.06
C ARG A 184 20.16 -9.64 -2.54
N LYS A 185 20.81 -9.15 -3.59
CA LYS A 185 20.41 -7.92 -4.29
C LYS A 185 19.09 -8.12 -5.01
N GLY A 186 18.17 -7.17 -4.90
CA GLY A 186 16.90 -7.14 -5.62
C GLY A 186 16.95 -6.40 -6.94
N GLU A 187 15.78 -6.32 -7.58
CA GLU A 187 15.58 -5.62 -8.83
C GLU A 187 15.29 -4.13 -8.59
N SER A 188 15.99 -3.27 -9.31
CA SER A 188 15.80 -1.82 -9.28
C SER A 188 14.52 -1.41 -10.01
N LYS A 189 13.57 -0.80 -9.29
CA LYS A 189 12.30 -0.31 -9.84
C LYS A 189 12.09 1.17 -9.58
N HIS A 190 11.24 1.81 -10.38
CA HIS A 190 10.83 3.20 -10.15
C HIS A 190 9.77 3.27 -9.03
N LEU A 191 8.83 2.32 -9.01
CA LEU A 191 7.76 2.21 -8.01
C LEU A 191 7.64 0.75 -7.53
N MET A 192 7.18 0.56 -6.29
CA MET A 192 6.83 -0.74 -5.69
C MET A 192 7.86 -1.87 -5.95
N PRO A 193 9.13 -1.71 -5.53
CA PRO A 193 10.10 -2.80 -5.58
C PRO A 193 9.61 -3.97 -4.72
N GLU A 194 9.83 -5.18 -5.22
CA GLU A 194 9.57 -6.41 -4.50
C GLU A 194 10.89 -6.94 -3.93
N PRO A 195 10.90 -7.53 -2.73
CA PRO A 195 12.11 -8.20 -2.24
C PRO A 195 12.46 -9.43 -3.09
N PRO A 196 13.75 -9.79 -3.21
CA PRO A 196 14.22 -10.95 -3.98
C PRO A 196 13.51 -12.25 -3.63
N VAL A 197 13.20 -13.07 -4.65
CA VAL A 197 12.60 -14.40 -4.45
C VAL A 197 13.54 -15.31 -3.64
N LEU A 198 12.98 -16.13 -2.75
CA LEU A 198 13.71 -17.13 -1.98
C LEU A 198 13.89 -18.43 -2.79
N ALA A 199 15.04 -19.07 -2.64
CA ALA A 199 15.22 -20.45 -3.10
C ALA A 199 14.59 -21.43 -2.11
N ASN A 200 14.44 -22.69 -2.53
CA ASN A 200 13.76 -23.69 -1.70
C ASN A 200 14.51 -23.93 -0.38
N GLY A 201 13.77 -23.86 0.73
CA GLY A 201 14.28 -24.01 2.10
C GLY A 201 14.92 -22.75 2.69
N GLU A 202 15.16 -21.70 1.89
CA GLU A 202 15.71 -20.46 2.43
C GLU A 202 14.70 -19.68 3.26
N VAL A 203 15.22 -18.94 4.23
CA VAL A 203 14.41 -18.08 5.10
C VAL A 203 14.90 -16.64 5.00
N ARG A 204 13.98 -15.71 4.73
CA ARG A 204 14.31 -14.29 4.83
C ARG A 204 14.35 -13.85 6.29
N LEU A 205 15.46 -13.23 6.68
CA LEU A 205 15.64 -12.70 8.04
C LEU A 205 15.40 -11.19 8.13
N GLY A 206 15.60 -10.46 7.02
CA GLY A 206 15.42 -9.03 6.96
C GLY A 206 15.52 -8.50 5.53
N ASN A 207 15.10 -7.26 5.34
CA ASN A 207 15.23 -6.52 4.10
C ASN A 207 16.06 -5.26 4.27
N ILE A 208 16.68 -4.82 3.18
CA ILE A 208 17.32 -3.52 3.05
C ILE A 208 16.56 -2.74 2.00
N PHE A 209 15.97 -1.61 2.36
CA PHE A 209 15.27 -0.76 1.42
C PHE A 209 16.12 0.45 1.05
N LEU A 210 16.40 0.57 -0.23
CA LEU A 210 17.08 1.71 -0.83
C LEU A 210 16.01 2.55 -1.52
N PRO A 211 15.44 3.58 -0.88
CA PRO A 211 14.52 4.49 -1.55
C PRO A 211 15.20 5.22 -2.71
N CYS A 212 14.39 5.80 -3.58
CA CYS A 212 14.86 6.67 -4.65
C CYS A 212 15.78 7.77 -4.10
N GLY A 213 16.88 8.03 -4.80
CA GLY A 213 17.86 9.04 -4.41
C GLY A 213 18.82 8.64 -3.29
N THR A 214 18.78 7.38 -2.79
CA THR A 214 19.73 6.91 -1.77
C THR A 214 21.18 7.08 -2.25
N THR A 215 21.99 7.78 -1.46
CA THR A 215 23.43 7.98 -1.69
C THR A 215 24.31 7.28 -0.66
N ALA A 216 23.74 6.94 0.49
CA ALA A 216 24.39 6.18 1.55
C ALA A 216 23.38 5.29 2.29
N VAL A 217 23.82 4.12 2.72
CA VAL A 217 23.03 3.23 3.60
C VAL A 217 23.23 3.61 5.06
N THR A 218 22.12 3.62 5.80
CA THR A 218 22.07 3.85 7.25
C THR A 218 21.13 2.83 7.91
N ASP A 219 21.06 2.82 9.24
CA ASP A 219 20.19 1.89 9.97
C ASP A 219 18.69 2.05 9.63
N HIS A 220 18.30 3.22 9.11
CA HIS A 220 16.94 3.48 8.62
C HIS A 220 16.56 2.72 7.35
N ASN A 221 17.55 2.14 6.66
CA ASN A 221 17.32 1.30 5.49
C ASN A 221 17.04 -0.15 5.88
N PHE A 222 17.21 -0.55 7.14
CA PHE A 222 17.10 -1.95 7.56
C PHE A 222 15.73 -2.26 8.16
N PHE A 223 15.16 -3.37 7.69
CA PHE A 223 13.86 -3.88 8.07
C PHE A 223 14.00 -5.36 8.47
N PRO A 224 14.45 -5.65 9.71
CA PRO A 224 14.45 -7.02 10.23
C PRO A 224 13.04 -7.59 10.23
N VAL A 225 12.92 -8.90 10.00
CA VAL A 225 11.64 -9.61 10.14
C VAL A 225 11.44 -9.97 11.61
N TYR A 226 10.56 -9.23 12.27
CA TYR A 226 10.07 -9.51 13.61
C TYR A 226 8.81 -10.41 13.58
N GLU A 227 8.05 -10.33 12.49
CA GLU A 227 6.75 -10.99 12.33
C GLU A 227 6.61 -11.55 10.92
N ARG A 228 6.28 -12.83 10.76
CA ARG A 228 5.99 -13.37 9.42
C ARG A 228 4.61 -12.97 8.92
N PHE A 229 3.68 -12.79 9.84
CA PHE A 229 2.27 -12.52 9.57
C PHE A 229 1.75 -11.44 10.50
N TYR A 230 0.70 -10.76 10.05
CA TYR A 230 0.02 -9.78 10.90
C TYR A 230 -0.74 -10.55 12.00
N PRO A 231 -0.62 -10.16 13.29
CA PRO A 231 -1.33 -10.82 14.37
C PRO A 231 -2.82 -10.47 14.30
N VAL A 232 -3.58 -11.32 13.60
CA VAL A 232 -5.02 -11.17 13.41
C VAL A 232 -5.73 -11.28 14.76
N LYS A 233 -6.54 -10.27 15.10
CA LYS A 233 -7.45 -10.33 16.25
C LYS A 233 -8.84 -10.67 15.76
N LEU A 234 -9.18 -11.96 15.76
CA LEU A 234 -10.53 -12.38 15.45
C LEU A 234 -11.46 -11.96 16.59
N SER A 235 -12.47 -11.17 16.26
CA SER A 235 -13.51 -10.77 17.21
C SER A 235 -14.86 -10.79 16.49
N PRO A 236 -15.94 -11.32 17.09
CA PRO A 236 -17.26 -11.34 16.49
C PRO A 236 -17.93 -9.95 16.55
N VAL A 237 -17.20 -8.89 16.20
CA VAL A 237 -17.69 -7.51 16.27
C VAL A 237 -18.89 -7.33 15.36
N ALA A 238 -18.86 -7.89 14.15
CA ALA A 238 -19.98 -7.84 13.21
C ALA A 238 -21.25 -8.51 13.78
N ASP A 239 -21.14 -9.60 14.55
CA ASP A 239 -22.31 -10.25 15.15
C ASP A 239 -23.06 -9.33 16.10
N ARG A 240 -22.31 -8.52 16.84
CA ARG A 240 -22.88 -7.57 17.80
C ARG A 240 -23.33 -6.27 17.15
N LEU A 241 -22.54 -5.74 16.22
CA LEU A 241 -22.69 -4.36 15.74
C LEU A 241 -23.20 -4.23 14.30
N LEU A 242 -23.29 -5.34 13.56
CA LEU A 242 -23.86 -5.42 12.20
C LEU A 242 -24.88 -6.58 12.09
N PRO A 243 -25.86 -6.68 13.02
CA PRO A 243 -26.73 -7.85 13.11
C PRO A 243 -27.57 -8.11 11.86
N LYS A 244 -28.02 -7.07 11.13
CA LYS A 244 -28.81 -7.24 9.90
C LYS A 244 -27.94 -7.80 8.77
N THR A 245 -26.73 -7.25 8.61
CA THR A 245 -25.73 -7.75 7.66
C THR A 245 -25.42 -9.22 7.95
N MET A 246 -25.15 -9.56 9.22
CA MET A 246 -24.82 -10.93 9.61
C MET A 246 -25.97 -11.90 9.38
N ALA A 247 -27.21 -11.48 9.65
CA ALA A 247 -28.39 -12.29 9.35
C ALA A 247 -28.49 -12.61 7.86
N LYS A 248 -28.33 -11.61 6.98
CA LYS A 248 -28.36 -11.80 5.52
C LYS A 248 -27.23 -12.70 5.04
N LEU A 249 -26.00 -12.47 5.49
CA LEU A 249 -24.84 -13.31 5.15
C LEU A 249 -25.05 -14.78 5.50
N ARG A 250 -25.59 -15.07 6.70
CA ARG A 250 -25.81 -16.45 7.16
C ARG A 250 -26.97 -17.14 6.45
N LYS A 251 -28.06 -16.42 6.19
CA LYS A 251 -29.24 -16.96 5.50
C LYS A 251 -29.05 -17.10 3.99
N GLY A 252 -28.07 -16.38 3.41
CA GLY A 252 -27.89 -16.32 1.97
C GLY A 252 -28.89 -15.41 1.26
N GLU A 253 -29.47 -14.46 1.99
CA GLU A 253 -30.29 -13.39 1.44
C GLU A 253 -29.42 -12.39 0.68
N GLU A 254 -30.02 -11.61 -0.22
CA GLU A 254 -29.29 -10.55 -0.92
C GLU A 254 -28.86 -9.45 0.07
N LEU A 255 -27.55 -9.27 0.17
CA LEU A 255 -26.89 -8.19 0.91
C LEU A 255 -26.40 -7.13 -0.09
N TYR A 256 -26.92 -5.92 0.02
CA TYR A 256 -26.50 -4.80 -0.80
C TYR A 256 -25.49 -3.92 -0.06
N ILE A 257 -24.24 -3.94 -0.52
CA ILE A 257 -23.12 -3.18 0.02
C ILE A 257 -22.78 -2.00 -0.89
N ILE A 258 -22.58 -0.83 -0.30
CA ILE A 258 -21.88 0.28 -0.97
C ILE A 258 -20.52 0.51 -0.31
N ALA A 259 -19.46 0.42 -1.10
CA ALA A 259 -18.15 0.96 -0.74
C ALA A 259 -18.14 2.46 -1.06
N TRP A 260 -18.04 3.29 -0.02
CA TRP A 260 -18.10 4.75 -0.13
C TRP A 260 -16.75 5.36 0.25
N GLY A 261 -16.19 6.18 -0.63
CA GLY A 261 -14.92 6.82 -0.31
C GLY A 261 -14.31 7.72 -1.37
N ASP A 262 -12.99 7.85 -1.32
CA ASP A 262 -12.24 8.72 -2.21
C ASP A 262 -11.50 7.98 -3.33
N SER A 263 -10.36 8.50 -3.76
CA SER A 263 -9.48 7.90 -4.77
C SER A 263 -9.04 6.47 -4.44
N ILE A 264 -8.83 6.12 -3.16
CA ILE A 264 -8.44 4.75 -2.79
C ILE A 264 -9.59 3.78 -3.07
N THR A 265 -10.81 4.14 -2.65
CA THR A 265 -12.03 3.39 -2.96
C THR A 265 -12.37 3.37 -4.46
N ASP A 266 -12.12 4.46 -5.19
CA ASP A 266 -12.28 4.50 -6.65
C ASP A 266 -11.37 3.47 -7.33
N GLY A 267 -10.08 3.46 -6.96
CA GLY A 267 -9.11 2.43 -7.30
C GLY A 267 -8.75 2.31 -8.79
N ARG A 268 -9.23 3.23 -9.66
CA ARG A 268 -8.97 3.16 -11.12
C ARG A 268 -7.51 3.34 -11.52
N TYR A 269 -6.65 3.75 -10.59
CA TYR A 269 -5.20 3.80 -10.80
C TYR A 269 -4.53 2.41 -10.79
N LEU A 270 -5.23 1.37 -10.31
CA LEU A 270 -4.71 0.00 -10.35
C LEU A 270 -4.76 -0.57 -11.76
N LYS A 271 -3.71 -1.30 -12.15
CA LYS A 271 -3.76 -2.16 -13.32
C LYS A 271 -4.83 -3.23 -13.11
N ASN A 272 -5.71 -3.43 -14.10
CA ASN A 272 -6.85 -4.34 -14.00
C ASN A 272 -7.65 -4.06 -12.71
N TYR A 273 -8.08 -2.82 -12.50
CA TYR A 273 -8.69 -2.42 -11.22
C TYR A 273 -9.87 -3.29 -10.80
N ARG A 274 -10.67 -3.81 -11.75
CA ARG A 274 -11.74 -4.78 -11.46
C ARG A 274 -11.15 -6.08 -10.89
N GLY A 275 -11.62 -6.46 -9.71
CA GLY A 275 -11.14 -7.59 -8.91
C GLY A 275 -9.94 -7.26 -8.02
N ASN A 276 -9.31 -6.10 -8.20
CA ASN A 276 -8.12 -5.72 -7.45
C ASN A 276 -8.37 -4.65 -6.39
N ARG A 277 -9.52 -3.96 -6.44
CA ARG A 277 -9.90 -2.97 -5.41
C ARG A 277 -10.24 -3.65 -4.10
N TRP A 278 -10.04 -2.96 -2.98
CA TRP A 278 -10.24 -3.53 -1.65
C TRP A 278 -11.68 -4.04 -1.47
N GLN A 279 -12.69 -3.33 -1.97
CA GLN A 279 -14.09 -3.70 -1.78
C GLN A 279 -14.47 -5.01 -2.48
N GLU A 280 -13.88 -5.30 -3.64
CA GLU A 280 -14.12 -6.55 -4.37
C GLU A 280 -13.45 -7.74 -3.65
N ARG A 281 -12.28 -7.50 -3.05
CA ARG A 281 -11.60 -8.49 -2.20
C ARG A 281 -12.35 -8.77 -0.91
N VAL A 282 -12.98 -7.75 -0.31
CA VAL A 282 -13.87 -7.93 0.84
C VAL A 282 -15.04 -8.84 0.46
N VAL A 283 -15.71 -8.60 -0.67
CA VAL A 283 -16.80 -9.47 -1.15
C VAL A 283 -16.33 -10.91 -1.35
N ALA A 284 -15.20 -11.11 -2.02
CA ALA A 284 -14.64 -12.46 -2.21
C ALA A 284 -14.31 -13.15 -0.87
N GLY A 285 -13.75 -12.40 0.10
CA GLY A 285 -13.46 -12.89 1.44
C GLY A 285 -14.73 -13.25 2.23
N LEU A 286 -15.78 -12.43 2.14
CA LEU A 286 -17.08 -12.69 2.75
C LEU A 286 -17.74 -13.92 2.13
N GLN A 287 -17.74 -14.06 0.81
CA GLN A 287 -18.29 -15.24 0.12
C GLN A 287 -17.56 -16.53 0.50
N LYS A 288 -16.23 -16.48 0.72
CA LYS A 288 -15.48 -17.63 1.23
C LYS A 288 -15.93 -18.04 2.64
N ARG A 289 -16.20 -17.06 3.51
CA ARG A 289 -16.65 -17.30 4.90
C ARG A 289 -18.13 -17.67 4.98
N PHE A 290 -18.96 -17.13 4.08
CA PHE A 290 -20.39 -17.36 3.98
C PHE A 290 -20.76 -17.81 2.56
N PRO A 291 -20.56 -19.10 2.20
CA PRO A 291 -20.74 -19.57 0.82
C PRO A 291 -22.15 -19.41 0.23
N LYS A 292 -23.16 -19.22 1.08
CA LYS A 292 -24.54 -18.96 0.65
C LYS A 292 -24.82 -17.48 0.38
N ALA A 293 -23.93 -16.57 0.78
CA ALA A 293 -24.15 -15.14 0.71
C ALA A 293 -24.27 -14.67 -0.75
N LYS A 294 -25.35 -13.94 -1.04
CA LYS A 294 -25.56 -13.22 -2.29
C LYS A 294 -25.25 -11.76 -2.05
N ILE A 295 -24.13 -11.27 -2.58
CA ILE A 295 -23.66 -9.92 -2.29
C ILE A 295 -23.72 -9.08 -3.57
N LYS A 296 -24.53 -8.03 -3.54
CA LYS A 296 -24.50 -6.94 -4.53
C LYS A 296 -23.56 -5.86 -4.02
N LEU A 297 -22.52 -5.54 -4.78
CA LEU A 297 -21.57 -4.50 -4.44
C LEU A 297 -21.66 -3.34 -5.43
N ASP A 298 -21.83 -2.13 -4.91
CA ASP A 298 -21.62 -0.91 -5.67
C ASP A 298 -20.48 -0.07 -5.08
N THR A 299 -19.81 0.69 -5.95
CA THR A 299 -18.78 1.67 -5.55
C THR A 299 -19.32 3.08 -5.73
N PHE A 300 -19.29 3.87 -4.66
CA PHE A 300 -19.58 5.31 -4.70
C PHE A 300 -18.33 6.07 -4.29
N ALA A 301 -17.54 6.55 -5.25
CA ALA A 301 -16.23 7.11 -4.96
C ALA A 301 -15.93 8.40 -5.73
N TRP A 302 -15.31 9.37 -5.06
CA TRP A 302 -14.91 10.65 -5.65
C TRP A 302 -13.45 10.97 -5.35
N GLY A 303 -12.59 10.73 -6.35
CA GLY A 303 -11.16 10.97 -6.26
C GLY A 303 -10.79 12.40 -5.83
N GLY A 304 -9.85 12.52 -4.89
CA GLY A 304 -9.33 13.79 -4.39
C GLY A 304 -10.27 14.58 -3.49
N ARG A 305 -11.37 13.98 -3.02
CA ARG A 305 -12.36 14.61 -2.13
C ARG A 305 -12.45 13.88 -0.79
N GLY A 306 -12.71 14.64 0.26
CA GLY A 306 -13.12 14.14 1.59
C GLY A 306 -14.64 14.21 1.79
N ILE A 307 -15.13 13.74 2.93
CA ILE A 307 -16.56 13.51 3.19
C ILE A 307 -17.43 14.76 3.00
N THR A 308 -16.96 15.96 3.42
CA THR A 308 -17.70 17.22 3.30
C THR A 308 -18.12 17.54 1.87
N HIS A 309 -17.32 17.15 0.88
CA HIS A 309 -17.61 17.45 -0.51
C HIS A 309 -18.85 16.68 -1.00
N PHE A 310 -19.07 15.47 -0.49
CA PHE A 310 -20.28 14.70 -0.77
C PHE A 310 -21.49 15.32 -0.08
N LEU A 311 -21.33 15.68 1.20
CA LEU A 311 -22.40 16.30 1.99
C LEU A 311 -22.86 17.64 1.40
N ASN A 312 -21.95 18.39 0.79
CA ASN A 312 -22.22 19.68 0.18
C ASN A 312 -22.47 19.61 -1.34
N ALA A 313 -22.45 18.43 -1.95
CA ALA A 313 -22.70 18.31 -3.38
C ALA A 313 -24.17 18.70 -3.69
N PRO A 314 -24.42 19.62 -4.64
CA PRO A 314 -25.76 20.10 -4.91
C PRO A 314 -26.67 18.98 -5.45
N ALA A 315 -27.99 19.22 -5.44
CA ALA A 315 -28.96 18.31 -6.04
C ALA A 315 -28.61 18.00 -7.51
N LYS A 316 -28.94 16.80 -7.96
CA LYS A 316 -28.62 16.25 -9.30
C LYS A 316 -27.12 16.08 -9.60
N HIS A 317 -26.23 16.49 -8.69
CA HIS A 317 -24.81 16.23 -8.86
C HIS A 317 -24.54 14.71 -8.85
N LYS A 318 -23.63 14.24 -9.70
CA LYS A 318 -23.30 12.80 -9.80
C LYS A 318 -22.76 12.18 -8.50
N PHE A 319 -22.34 13.02 -7.55
CA PHE A 319 -21.89 12.64 -6.21
C PHE A 319 -22.79 13.20 -5.09
N ASN A 320 -24.04 13.57 -5.39
CA ASN A 320 -24.97 14.02 -4.37
C ASN A 320 -25.17 12.93 -3.31
N TYR A 321 -24.92 13.27 -2.04
CA TYR A 321 -24.96 12.32 -0.93
C TYR A 321 -26.35 11.68 -0.75
N LYS A 322 -27.43 12.46 -0.80
CA LYS A 322 -28.78 11.91 -0.62
C LYS A 322 -29.18 11.01 -1.79
N GLU A 323 -29.16 11.56 -3.01
CA GLU A 323 -29.68 10.88 -4.21
C GLU A 323 -28.85 9.66 -4.61
N LYS A 324 -27.53 9.68 -4.37
CA LYS A 324 -26.59 8.67 -4.87
C LYS A 324 -26.05 7.72 -3.80
N LEU A 325 -26.42 7.93 -2.53
CA LEU A 325 -26.09 7.03 -1.43
C LEU A 325 -27.32 6.67 -0.59
N LEU A 326 -27.98 7.64 0.06
CA LEU A 326 -29.09 7.37 0.98
C LEU A 326 -30.32 6.78 0.28
N ASP A 327 -30.75 7.38 -0.83
CA ASP A 327 -31.96 6.97 -1.54
C ASP A 327 -31.84 5.58 -2.17
N ARG A 328 -30.63 5.03 -2.25
CA ARG A 328 -30.35 3.67 -2.73
C ARG A 328 -30.60 2.60 -1.66
N LYS A 329 -30.72 2.99 -0.39
CA LYS A 329 -31.00 2.10 0.74
C LYS A 329 -30.12 0.84 0.79
N PRO A 330 -28.77 0.98 0.80
CA PRO A 330 -27.89 -0.17 1.03
C PRO A 330 -28.14 -0.79 2.41
N ASP A 331 -27.85 -2.08 2.54
CA ASP A 331 -27.86 -2.74 3.84
C ASP A 331 -26.64 -2.34 4.67
N LEU A 332 -25.48 -2.26 4.00
CA LEU A 332 -24.20 -1.94 4.62
C LEU A 332 -23.44 -0.90 3.79
N ILE A 333 -22.94 0.12 4.46
CA ILE A 333 -21.94 1.03 3.90
C ILE A 333 -20.59 0.76 4.55
N ILE A 334 -19.57 0.50 3.73
CA ILE A 334 -18.18 0.41 4.17
C ILE A 334 -17.47 1.67 3.70
N MET A 335 -16.96 2.47 4.63
CA MET A 335 -16.58 3.87 4.37
C MET A 335 -15.11 4.15 4.60
N GLU A 336 -14.45 4.71 3.59
CA GLU A 336 -13.02 5.04 3.55
C GLU A 336 -12.79 6.48 3.05
N PHE A 337 -12.20 7.34 3.88
CA PHE A 337 -11.86 8.72 3.48
C PHE A 337 -10.46 9.12 3.91
N HIS A 338 -9.46 8.68 3.14
CA HIS A 338 -8.09 9.14 3.27
C HIS A 338 -7.95 10.67 3.17
N ASN A 339 -8.70 11.36 2.32
CA ASN A 339 -8.54 12.80 2.14
C ASN A 339 -9.02 13.65 3.33
N ASP A 340 -9.70 13.06 4.31
CA ASP A 340 -10.02 13.77 5.56
C ASP A 340 -8.81 13.91 6.49
N TYR A 341 -7.67 13.27 6.18
CA TYR A 341 -6.47 13.25 7.02
C TYR A 341 -5.87 14.63 7.33
N SER A 342 -6.02 15.59 6.41
CA SER A 342 -5.52 16.95 6.54
C SER A 342 -6.53 17.89 7.23
N ARG A 343 -7.72 17.40 7.57
CA ARG A 343 -8.77 18.20 8.19
C ARG A 343 -8.66 18.19 9.71
N LYS A 344 -9.21 19.22 10.34
CA LYS A 344 -9.35 19.29 11.80
C LYS A 344 -10.28 18.17 12.28
N ALA A 345 -9.88 17.48 13.35
CA ALA A 345 -10.62 16.34 13.89
C ALA A 345 -12.08 16.68 14.21
N ASP A 346 -12.36 17.85 14.77
CA ASP A 346 -13.71 18.28 15.14
C ASP A 346 -14.62 18.50 13.93
N ASP A 347 -14.06 19.05 12.83
CA ASP A 347 -14.81 19.23 11.59
C ASP A 347 -15.18 17.89 10.95
N VAL A 348 -14.25 16.93 10.96
CA VAL A 348 -14.53 15.58 10.46
C VAL A 348 -15.53 14.88 11.37
N ARG A 349 -15.41 15.03 12.69
CA ARG A 349 -16.34 14.45 13.66
C ARG A 349 -17.77 14.94 13.42
N ARG A 350 -17.99 16.24 13.23
CA ARG A 350 -19.31 16.81 12.92
C ARG A 350 -19.93 16.18 11.66
N ASP A 351 -19.13 16.01 10.61
CA ASP A 351 -19.59 15.37 9.38
C ASP A 351 -19.97 13.89 9.62
N TYR A 352 -19.17 13.17 10.41
CA TYR A 352 -19.42 11.77 10.76
C TYR A 352 -20.64 11.60 11.68
N GLU A 353 -20.90 12.54 12.58
CA GLU A 353 -22.11 12.57 13.41
C GLU A 353 -23.37 12.75 12.56
N LYS A 354 -23.33 13.65 11.58
CA LYS A 354 -24.43 13.79 10.60
C LYS A 354 -24.67 12.49 9.84
N VAL A 355 -23.60 11.89 9.31
CA VAL A 355 -23.68 10.63 8.54
C VAL A 355 -24.27 9.50 9.38
N LEU A 356 -23.87 9.38 10.65
CA LEU A 356 -24.42 8.40 11.57
C LEU A 356 -25.93 8.60 11.78
N ALA A 357 -26.37 9.84 11.98
CA ALA A 357 -27.78 10.16 12.16
C ALA A 357 -28.60 9.78 10.91
N ASP A 358 -28.11 10.15 9.72
CA ASP A 358 -28.77 9.85 8.45
C ASP A 358 -28.86 8.32 8.22
N PHE A 359 -27.77 7.58 8.43
CA PHE A 359 -27.76 6.11 8.28
C PHE A 359 -28.70 5.42 9.26
N LYS A 360 -28.75 5.85 10.53
CA LYS A 360 -29.72 5.35 11.50
C LYS A 360 -31.16 5.61 11.05
N SER A 361 -31.46 6.81 10.56
CA SER A 361 -32.80 7.16 10.10
C SER A 361 -33.27 6.31 8.90
N CYS A 362 -32.34 5.86 8.06
CA CYS A 362 -32.61 4.98 6.92
C CYS A 362 -32.47 3.48 7.25
N GLY A 363 -32.09 3.13 8.48
CA GLY A 363 -31.87 1.74 8.89
C GLY A 363 -30.66 1.06 8.26
N ILE A 364 -29.71 1.84 7.74
CA ILE A 364 -28.47 1.40 7.08
C ILE A 364 -27.41 1.08 8.13
N GLU A 365 -26.75 -0.08 8.03
CA GLU A 365 -25.60 -0.42 8.87
C GLU A 365 -24.30 0.18 8.31
N TRP A 366 -23.36 0.49 9.20
CA TRP A 366 -22.17 1.24 8.84
C TRP A 366 -20.89 0.65 9.43
N LEU A 367 -19.89 0.49 8.57
CA LEU A 367 -18.53 0.11 8.92
C LEU A 367 -17.55 1.20 8.45
N PRO A 368 -17.20 2.18 9.30
CA PRO A 368 -16.08 3.07 9.05
C PRO A 368 -14.75 2.31 9.10
N MET A 369 -13.74 2.83 8.39
CA MET A 369 -12.36 2.38 8.50
C MET A 369 -11.40 3.52 8.84
N THR A 370 -10.33 3.20 9.57
CA THR A 370 -9.19 4.12 9.67
C THR A 370 -8.51 4.21 8.30
N PRO A 371 -8.02 5.38 7.86
CA PRO A 371 -7.37 5.50 6.57
C PRO A 371 -6.02 4.76 6.54
N PRO A 372 -5.57 4.23 5.39
CA PRO A 372 -4.21 3.73 5.28
C PRO A 372 -3.19 4.86 5.44
N LEU A 373 -2.00 4.53 5.93
CA LEU A 373 -0.97 5.51 6.25
C LEU A 373 -0.47 6.27 5.01
N SER A 374 -0.66 7.59 5.03
CA SER A 374 -0.17 8.55 4.02
C SER A 374 1.25 9.06 4.28
N THR A 375 1.89 9.54 3.22
CA THR A 375 3.04 10.45 3.32
C THR A 375 2.61 11.93 3.53
N PHE A 376 1.35 12.31 3.27
CA PHE A 376 0.88 13.71 3.34
C PHE A 376 0.63 14.26 4.76
N GLY A 377 0.65 13.42 5.80
CA GLY A 377 0.31 13.81 7.18
C GLY A 377 1.49 14.19 8.07
N GLY A 378 2.41 15.02 7.58
CA GLY A 378 3.61 15.47 8.33
C GLY A 378 4.91 14.74 7.95
N LEU A 379 4.82 13.59 7.30
CA LEU A 379 5.99 12.86 6.79
C LEU A 379 6.56 13.45 5.49
N TYR A 380 5.96 14.51 4.95
CA TYR A 380 6.47 15.19 3.74
C TYR A 380 7.79 15.92 4.02
N ASN A 381 7.91 16.55 5.20
CA ASN A 381 9.09 17.30 5.60
C ASN A 381 10.13 16.43 6.33
N ASP A 382 9.69 15.34 6.99
CA ASP A 382 10.56 14.40 7.72
C ASP A 382 10.94 13.15 6.91
N PHE A 383 10.70 13.17 5.59
CA PHE A 383 11.19 12.13 4.68
C PHE A 383 12.68 12.37 4.41
N PRO A 384 13.56 11.49 4.93
CA PRO A 384 13.85 10.27 4.19
C PRO A 384 14.13 9.08 5.11
N ALA A 385 13.48 7.93 4.90
CA ALA A 385 13.75 6.64 5.59
C ALA A 385 13.62 6.60 7.13
N LYS A 386 13.84 7.71 7.87
CA LYS A 386 14.18 7.70 9.29
C LYS A 386 13.10 7.16 10.24
N ALA A 387 11.86 7.09 9.78
CA ALA A 387 10.74 6.65 10.59
C ALA A 387 10.14 5.29 10.18
N GLN A 388 10.35 4.81 8.96
CA GLN A 388 9.54 3.70 8.43
C GLN A 388 9.72 2.37 9.17
N ASN A 389 10.91 2.13 9.72
CA ASN A 389 11.23 0.93 10.48
C ASN A 389 10.95 1.08 11.99
N ASN A 390 10.26 2.16 12.41
CA ASN A 390 9.82 2.36 13.78
C ASN A 390 8.61 3.32 13.89
N ILE A 391 7.60 3.14 13.02
CA ILE A 391 6.36 3.96 13.02
C ILE A 391 5.21 3.35 13.83
N GLN A 392 5.46 2.26 14.57
CA GLN A 392 4.40 1.65 15.37
C GLN A 392 3.96 2.62 16.48
N GLY A 393 2.65 2.72 16.69
CA GLY A 393 2.08 3.64 17.68
C GLY A 393 1.92 5.08 17.18
N THR A 394 2.49 5.43 16.02
CA THR A 394 2.21 6.71 15.38
C THR A 394 0.72 6.77 15.04
N THR A 395 0.01 7.67 15.71
CA THR A 395 -1.42 7.84 15.59
C THR A 395 -1.73 9.29 15.27
N TRP A 396 -2.40 9.48 14.13
CA TRP A 396 -2.74 10.79 13.61
C TRP A 396 -4.06 11.28 14.18
N PRO A 397 -4.32 12.59 14.20
CA PRO A 397 -5.54 13.17 14.77
C PRO A 397 -6.81 12.51 14.24
N LEU A 398 -6.91 12.28 12.92
CA LEU A 398 -8.06 11.59 12.32
C LEU A 398 -8.23 10.16 12.86
N VAL A 399 -7.14 9.38 12.94
CA VAL A 399 -7.18 7.99 13.45
C VAL A 399 -7.60 7.96 14.92
N LYS A 400 -7.06 8.88 15.75
CA LYS A 400 -7.46 9.02 17.16
C LYS A 400 -8.94 9.37 17.27
N MET A 401 -9.41 10.32 16.48
CA MET A 401 -10.82 10.72 16.45
C MET A 401 -11.72 9.55 16.04
N LEU A 402 -11.41 8.83 14.96
CA LEU A 402 -12.20 7.69 14.50
C LEU A 402 -12.29 6.58 15.54
N ARG A 403 -11.19 6.26 16.22
CA ARG A 403 -11.17 5.26 17.30
C ARG A 403 -12.07 5.69 18.46
N ALA A 404 -11.95 6.94 18.91
CA ALA A 404 -12.79 7.48 19.98
C ALA A 404 -14.27 7.52 19.57
N PHE A 405 -14.56 8.00 18.36
CA PHE A 405 -15.91 8.10 17.82
C PHE A 405 -16.57 6.72 17.68
N ALA A 406 -15.86 5.72 17.14
CA ALA A 406 -16.41 4.38 17.00
C ALA A 406 -16.70 3.73 18.36
N ALA A 407 -15.80 3.91 19.34
CA ALA A 407 -16.04 3.44 20.71
C ALA A 407 -17.26 4.13 21.35
N GLU A 408 -17.33 5.46 21.29
CA GLU A 408 -18.42 6.26 21.86
C GLU A 408 -19.78 5.95 21.23
N LYS A 409 -19.83 5.79 19.90
CA LYS A 409 -21.07 5.55 19.16
C LYS A 409 -21.41 4.07 19.01
N ASN A 410 -20.62 3.17 19.61
CA ASN A 410 -20.74 1.72 19.52
C ASN A 410 -20.82 1.22 18.06
N LEU A 411 -19.87 1.68 17.23
CA LEU A 411 -19.73 1.30 15.84
C LEU A 411 -18.61 0.28 15.68
N PRO A 412 -18.70 -0.65 14.72
CA PRO A 412 -17.55 -1.43 14.33
C PRO A 412 -16.53 -0.51 13.63
N LEU A 413 -15.24 -0.85 13.71
CA LEU A 413 -14.17 -0.09 13.05
C LEU A 413 -13.19 -1.05 12.40
N ALA A 414 -12.95 -0.88 11.10
CA ALA A 414 -11.89 -1.59 10.41
C ALA A 414 -10.55 -0.86 10.59
N GLU A 415 -9.57 -1.53 11.20
CA GLU A 415 -8.27 -0.95 11.60
C GLU A 415 -7.21 -1.07 10.50
N THR A 416 -7.45 -0.45 9.35
CA THR A 416 -6.49 -0.42 8.24
C THR A 416 -5.18 0.30 8.62
N HIS A 417 -5.27 1.40 9.35
CA HIS A 417 -4.09 2.19 9.75
C HIS A 417 -3.08 1.35 10.52
N GLU A 418 -3.55 0.54 11.47
CA GLU A 418 -2.73 -0.34 12.31
C GLU A 418 -1.91 -1.32 11.46
N ARG A 419 -2.52 -1.90 10.42
CA ARG A 419 -1.82 -2.79 9.49
C ARG A 419 -0.67 -2.10 8.78
N PHE A 420 -0.88 -0.86 8.31
CA PHE A 420 0.14 -0.11 7.60
C PHE A 420 1.30 0.36 8.52
N VAL A 421 1.02 0.75 9.76
CA VAL A 421 2.10 1.12 10.72
C VAL A 421 2.86 -0.08 11.26
N ARG A 422 2.33 -1.29 11.12
CA ARG A 422 2.98 -2.53 11.59
C ARG A 422 3.75 -3.27 10.52
N VAL A 423 3.50 -3.02 9.24
CA VAL A 423 4.04 -3.82 8.13
C VAL A 423 5.59 -3.85 8.08
N TRP A 424 6.25 -2.83 8.63
CA TRP A 424 7.71 -2.82 8.78
C TRP A 424 8.25 -3.95 9.65
N ARG A 425 7.46 -4.42 10.62
CA ARG A 425 7.80 -5.57 11.47
C ARG A 425 7.84 -6.87 10.67
N GLN A 426 7.23 -6.88 9.49
CA GLN A 426 7.30 -7.99 8.54
C GLN A 426 8.47 -7.86 7.56
N GLY A 427 9.38 -6.91 7.82
CA GLY A 427 10.48 -6.59 6.94
C GLY A 427 10.05 -5.77 5.71
N ILE A 428 8.82 -5.24 5.65
CA ILE A 428 8.30 -4.58 4.44
C ILE A 428 8.24 -3.06 4.66
N PRO A 429 8.94 -2.24 3.86
CA PRO A 429 8.80 -0.79 3.92
C PRO A 429 7.45 -0.37 3.35
N ARG A 430 6.65 0.40 4.11
CA ARG A 430 5.28 0.75 3.70
C ARG A 430 5.18 1.41 2.31
N LEU A 431 6.18 2.18 1.90
CA LEU A 431 6.14 2.95 0.66
C LEU A 431 6.10 2.06 -0.57
N THR A 432 6.67 0.86 -0.46
CA THR A 432 6.72 -0.10 -1.56
C THR A 432 5.35 -0.74 -1.81
N LEU A 433 4.38 -0.47 -0.94
CA LEU A 433 2.97 -0.84 -1.11
C LEU A 433 2.17 0.21 -1.88
N ASN A 434 2.72 1.37 -2.22
CA ASN A 434 2.00 2.46 -2.86
C ASN A 434 2.44 2.68 -4.31
N THR A 435 1.48 2.67 -5.23
CA THR A 435 1.65 2.93 -6.67
C THR A 435 2.15 4.33 -6.99
N ASN A 436 2.10 5.25 -6.04
CA ASN A 436 2.58 6.62 -6.20
C ASN A 436 3.57 7.07 -5.12
N HIS A 437 3.99 6.16 -4.22
CA HIS A 437 4.77 6.42 -2.98
C HIS A 437 4.15 7.36 -1.95
N LEU A 438 2.91 7.79 -2.17
CA LEU A 438 2.26 8.77 -1.30
C LEU A 438 1.17 8.08 -0.51
N ASN A 439 0.13 7.62 -1.21
CA ASN A 439 -1.12 7.21 -0.57
C ASN A 439 -1.94 6.18 -1.35
N HIS A 440 -1.64 5.92 -2.63
CA HIS A 440 -2.47 5.03 -3.47
C HIS A 440 -1.94 3.60 -3.41
N PRO A 441 -2.55 2.69 -2.62
CA PRO A 441 -1.99 1.37 -2.40
C PRO A 441 -2.12 0.51 -3.64
N GLY A 442 -1.09 -0.29 -3.93
CA GLY A 442 -1.06 -1.31 -4.97
C GLY A 442 -1.86 -2.55 -4.58
N TYR A 443 -1.60 -3.68 -5.25
CA TYR A 443 -2.32 -4.92 -5.05
C TYR A 443 -2.28 -5.39 -3.59
N GLU A 444 -1.08 -5.41 -3.00
CA GLU A 444 -0.81 -5.87 -1.63
C GLU A 444 -1.41 -4.91 -0.61
N GLY A 445 -1.29 -3.60 -0.83
CA GLY A 445 -1.88 -2.59 0.04
C GLY A 445 -3.41 -2.61 0.02
N MET A 446 -4.03 -2.86 -1.14
CA MET A 446 -5.48 -3.08 -1.25
C MET A 446 -5.93 -4.34 -0.52
N GLN A 447 -5.11 -5.39 -0.55
CA GLN A 447 -5.37 -6.59 0.24
C GLN A 447 -5.35 -6.28 1.73
N MET A 448 -4.36 -5.52 2.22
CA MET A 448 -4.30 -5.12 3.63
C MET A 448 -5.53 -4.32 4.09
N ILE A 449 -6.08 -3.45 3.22
CA ILE A 449 -7.34 -2.75 3.50
C ILE A 449 -8.49 -3.76 3.63
N ALA A 450 -8.63 -4.67 2.67
CA ALA A 450 -9.67 -5.68 2.69
C ALA A 450 -9.58 -6.59 3.93
N ASP A 451 -8.36 -6.93 4.35
CA ASP A 451 -8.13 -7.77 5.52
C ASP A 451 -8.59 -7.09 6.82
N ALA A 452 -8.35 -5.79 6.98
CA ALA A 452 -8.84 -5.03 8.13
C ALA A 452 -10.37 -5.02 8.20
N VAL A 453 -11.04 -4.95 7.05
CA VAL A 453 -12.50 -5.03 6.97
C VAL A 453 -12.97 -6.44 7.33
N LEU A 454 -12.32 -7.47 6.78
CA LEU A 454 -12.67 -8.86 7.03
C LEU A 454 -12.43 -9.30 8.48
N GLU A 455 -11.51 -8.68 9.22
CA GLU A 455 -11.29 -8.93 10.65
C GLU A 455 -12.51 -8.62 11.53
N VAL A 456 -13.37 -7.70 11.10
CA VAL A 456 -14.59 -7.34 11.82
C VAL A 456 -15.62 -8.47 11.78
N PHE A 457 -15.58 -9.30 10.73
CA PHE A 457 -16.46 -10.44 10.54
C PHE A 457 -15.84 -11.70 11.15
N PRO A 458 -16.65 -12.64 11.68
CA PRO A 458 -16.13 -13.88 12.23
C PRO A 458 -15.41 -14.70 11.14
N ALA A 459 -14.36 -15.42 11.55
CA ALA A 459 -13.78 -16.49 10.74
C ALA A 459 -14.71 -17.71 10.77
N LYS A 460 -14.54 -18.62 9.81
CA LYS A 460 -15.14 -19.95 9.88
C LYS A 460 -14.44 -20.79 10.94
#